data_AF-A0A2D3LMS7-F1
#
_entry.id   AF-A0A2D3LMS7-F1
#
_cell.length_a   1.000
_cell.length_b   1.000
_cell.length_c   1.000
_cell.angle_alpha   90.00
_cell.angle_beta   90.00
_cell.angle_gamma   90.00
#
_symmetry.space_group_name_H-M   'P 1'
#
loop_
_entity.id
_entity.type
_entity.pdbx_description
1 polymer ?
#
loop_
_entity_poly.entity_id
_entity_poly.type
_entity_poly.pdbx_seq_one_letter_code
_entity_poly.pdbx_strand_id
1 'polypeptide(L)'
;MGKGFGKSYVGATSWGVSSKLNRAYETIANKVIYIHKKLRNQKIKSITFDVFGFSRGATESRMFIKSILEEKDSTLRTSLCKQIGTATAEGILFYVRFLGLFDTVSSVGLSQVVWDREQHSQLFIPNGVQKVVHLIAANEYRRYFPLTTVASAHHLGKRCMEYVLPGSHTDIGGGYAEIETEPLYMKGDYPPRKDFEDKNSRNFRGYMSLVGLRNGKWISDIDFQKALKMYGKGKYKKNESAPYRRVHNEYARISLQIMYQCAVTNGLALKTTQDANKSLLISSCYKNLIDVATFLKTEFFAQREIYRINMGKEKLGIDFVRDINVDKSLKSIRREFLHLSAYNQTGFGATSNNRRGIIEG
;
A
#
# COMPACT_ATOMS: atom_id res chain seq x y z
N MET A 1 -25.38 -0.99 2.58
CA MET A 1 -25.63 0.04 3.60
C MET A 1 -24.47 0.05 4.59
N GLY A 2 -23.51 0.96 4.42
CA GLY A 2 -22.47 1.22 5.42
C GLY A 2 -22.71 2.62 5.97
N LYS A 3 -23.47 2.70 7.07
CA LYS A 3 -23.75 3.97 7.75
C LYS A 3 -22.43 4.57 8.24
N GLY A 4 -22.23 5.84 7.92
CA GLY A 4 -21.04 6.60 8.30
C GLY A 4 -20.86 6.71 9.81
N PHE A 5 -19.60 6.80 10.21
CA PHE A 5 -19.18 7.36 11.48
C PHE A 5 -18.01 8.30 11.24
N GLY A 6 -18.34 9.55 10.94
CA GLY A 6 -17.45 10.67 11.18
C GLY A 6 -17.53 11.04 12.65
N LYS A 7 -16.49 10.73 13.40
CA LYS A 7 -16.07 11.45 14.61
C LYS A 7 -14.57 11.24 14.75
N SER A 8 -13.86 12.32 14.97
CA SER A 8 -12.43 12.43 15.17
C SER A 8 -11.97 11.49 16.30
N TYR A 9 -11.08 10.54 16.00
CA TYR A 9 -10.46 9.68 17.02
C TYR A 9 -8.95 9.87 17.01
N VAL A 10 -8.51 10.96 17.64
CA VAL A 10 -7.17 11.06 18.21
C VAL A 10 -7.38 10.95 19.72
N GLY A 11 -6.89 9.87 20.32
CA GLY A 11 -6.98 9.61 21.76
C GLY A 11 -8.11 8.66 22.17
N ALA A 12 -7.73 7.56 22.81
CA ALA A 12 -8.56 6.74 23.70
C ALA A 12 -9.82 6.05 23.11
N THR A 13 -9.71 5.34 21.99
CA THR A 13 -10.60 4.18 21.74
C THR A 13 -9.79 2.96 21.30
N SER A 14 -10.33 1.77 21.57
CA SER A 14 -9.76 0.43 21.50
C SER A 14 -9.22 -0.07 20.13
N TRP A 15 -9.00 0.84 19.17
CA TRP A 15 -8.63 0.54 17.77
C TRP A 15 -7.46 1.37 17.21
N GLY A 16 -6.79 2.20 18.03
CA GLY A 16 -5.61 2.98 17.61
C GLY A 16 -4.35 2.14 17.37
N VAL A 17 -3.34 2.69 16.70
CA VAL A 17 -2.02 2.06 16.44
C VAL A 17 -1.45 1.37 17.69
N SER A 18 -1.52 2.02 18.85
CA SER A 18 -1.07 1.46 20.13
C SER A 18 -1.82 0.20 20.57
N SER A 19 -3.12 0.10 20.28
CA SER A 19 -3.93 -1.08 20.66
C SER A 19 -3.55 -2.34 19.87
N LYS A 20 -3.24 -2.19 18.57
CA LYS A 20 -2.77 -3.30 17.75
C LYS A 20 -1.35 -3.71 18.10
N LEU A 21 -0.48 -2.76 18.42
CA LEU A 21 0.86 -3.06 18.94
C LEU A 21 0.77 -3.86 20.24
N ASN A 22 -0.06 -3.44 21.20
CA ASN A 22 -0.27 -4.20 22.44
C ASN A 22 -0.80 -5.61 22.17
N ARG A 23 -1.79 -5.76 21.28
CA ARG A 23 -2.29 -7.07 20.87
C ARG A 23 -1.20 -7.93 20.22
N ALA A 24 -0.35 -7.33 19.39
CA ALA A 24 0.78 -8.02 18.78
C ALA A 24 1.76 -8.50 19.85
N TYR A 25 2.11 -7.65 20.81
CA TYR A 25 3.00 -8.01 21.92
C TYR A 25 2.46 -9.17 22.75
N GLU A 26 1.18 -9.12 23.14
CA GLU A 26 0.51 -10.20 23.88
C GLU A 26 0.47 -11.50 23.07
N THR A 27 0.10 -11.42 21.78
CA THR A 27 0.02 -12.60 20.90
C THR A 27 1.40 -13.25 20.72
N ILE A 28 2.44 -12.45 20.50
CA ILE A 28 3.82 -12.93 20.36
C ILE A 28 4.27 -13.57 21.68
N ALA A 29 4.09 -12.90 22.82
CA ALA A 29 4.48 -13.43 24.12
C ALA A 29 3.83 -14.79 24.39
N ASN A 30 2.51 -14.88 24.24
CA ASN A 30 1.76 -16.12 24.43
C ASN A 30 2.24 -17.24 23.51
N LYS A 31 2.54 -16.92 22.23
CA LYS A 31 3.04 -17.90 21.27
C LYS A 31 4.44 -18.40 21.63
N VAL A 32 5.35 -17.50 22.02
CA VAL A 32 6.71 -17.85 22.43
C VAL A 32 6.68 -18.75 23.66
N ILE A 33 5.85 -18.45 24.64
CA ILE A 33 5.69 -19.27 25.85
C ILE A 33 5.16 -20.65 25.52
N TYR A 34 4.16 -20.74 24.64
CA TYR A 34 3.64 -22.02 24.18
C TYR A 34 4.74 -22.88 23.51
N ILE A 35 5.55 -22.26 22.64
CA ILE A 35 6.67 -22.94 21.98
C ILE A 35 7.74 -23.35 23.01
N HIS A 36 8.09 -22.46 23.94
CA HIS A 36 9.07 -22.72 25.00
C HIS A 36 8.68 -23.96 25.83
N LYS A 37 7.41 -24.05 26.25
CA LYS A 37 6.87 -25.22 26.96
C LYS A 37 6.95 -26.49 26.11
N LYS A 38 6.58 -26.42 24.82
CA LYS A 38 6.71 -27.56 23.90
C LYS A 38 8.15 -28.03 23.71
N LEU A 39 9.11 -27.12 23.79
CA LEU A 39 10.54 -27.40 23.73
C LEU A 39 11.13 -27.76 25.11
N ARG A 40 10.32 -28.22 26.05
CA ARG A 40 10.74 -28.65 27.41
C ARG A 40 11.52 -27.57 28.16
N ASN A 41 11.12 -26.30 27.98
CA ASN A 41 11.74 -25.14 28.61
C ASN A 41 13.24 -24.96 28.29
N GLN A 42 13.70 -25.41 27.12
CA GLN A 42 15.06 -25.13 26.67
C GLN A 42 15.31 -23.62 26.56
N LYS A 43 16.53 -23.20 26.92
CA LYS A 43 16.95 -21.79 26.89
C LYS A 43 16.79 -21.20 25.48
N ILE A 44 15.98 -20.15 25.36
CA ILE A 44 15.84 -19.37 24.13
C ILE A 44 17.01 -18.38 24.06
N LYS A 45 17.90 -18.54 23.07
CA LYS A 45 19.01 -17.60 22.84
C LYS A 45 18.59 -16.36 22.06
N SER A 46 17.69 -16.54 21.09
CA SER A 46 17.27 -15.47 20.20
C SER A 46 15.87 -15.69 19.63
N ILE A 47 15.22 -14.59 19.27
CA ILE A 47 13.96 -14.58 18.53
C ILE A 47 14.18 -13.77 17.24
N THR A 48 13.85 -14.37 16.10
CA THR A 48 13.92 -13.70 14.79
C THR A 48 12.52 -13.37 14.32
N PHE A 49 12.31 -12.13 13.92
CA PHE A 49 11.05 -11.60 13.41
C PHE A 49 11.12 -11.39 11.90
N ASP A 50 10.05 -11.81 11.24
CA ASP A 50 9.73 -11.42 9.87
C ASP A 50 8.43 -10.63 9.93
N VAL A 51 8.49 -9.34 9.60
CA VAL A 51 7.41 -8.40 9.84
C VAL A 51 6.87 -7.90 8.52
N PHE A 52 5.54 -8.00 8.36
CA PHE A 52 4.84 -7.52 7.19
C PHE A 52 3.77 -6.51 7.59
N GLY A 53 3.56 -5.51 6.73
CA GLY A 53 2.52 -4.52 6.96
C GLY A 53 2.06 -3.86 5.67
N PHE A 54 0.76 -3.55 5.61
CA PHE A 54 0.15 -2.76 4.54
C PHE A 54 -0.46 -1.49 5.12
N SER A 55 -0.26 -0.34 4.48
CA SER A 55 -0.91 0.92 4.86
C SER A 55 -0.57 1.34 6.29
N ARG A 56 -1.58 1.51 7.15
CA ARG A 56 -1.38 1.73 8.60
C ARG A 56 -0.73 0.53 9.30
N GLY A 57 -0.94 -0.69 8.79
CA GLY A 57 -0.22 -1.87 9.25
C GLY A 57 1.28 -1.78 8.99
N ALA A 58 1.71 -1.16 7.89
CA ALA A 58 3.13 -0.89 7.63
C ALA A 58 3.72 0.13 8.63
N THR A 59 2.94 1.16 8.97
CA THR A 59 3.28 2.12 10.05
C THR A 59 3.44 1.39 11.39
N GLU A 60 2.49 0.52 11.73
CA GLU A 60 2.55 -0.34 12.93
C GLU A 60 3.78 -1.28 12.90
N SER A 61 4.11 -1.89 11.76
CA SER A 61 5.30 -2.73 11.61
C SER A 61 6.60 -1.98 11.88
N ARG A 62 6.72 -0.73 11.40
CA ARG A 62 7.89 0.12 11.63
C ARG A 62 8.04 0.46 13.12
N MET A 63 6.94 0.87 13.76
CA MET A 63 6.91 1.15 15.20
C MET A 63 7.24 -0.10 16.04
N PHE A 64 6.68 -1.26 15.65
CA PHE A 64 6.98 -2.53 16.30
C PHE A 64 8.48 -2.84 16.25
N ILE A 65 9.10 -2.75 15.07
CA ILE A 65 10.53 -3.00 14.87
C ILE A 65 11.39 -2.05 15.71
N LYS A 66 11.07 -0.75 15.67
CA LYS A 66 11.77 0.26 16.46
C LYS A 66 11.72 -0.08 17.95
N SER A 67 10.54 -0.43 18.47
CA SER A 67 10.36 -0.82 19.86
C SER A 67 11.19 -2.06 20.23
N ILE A 68 11.17 -3.13 19.43
CA ILE A 68 11.89 -4.37 19.81
C ILE A 68 13.42 -4.28 19.69
N LEU A 69 13.94 -3.37 18.84
CA LEU A 69 15.38 -3.20 18.59
C LEU A 69 16.02 -2.07 19.41
N GLU A 70 15.32 -0.95 19.63
CA GLU A 70 15.88 0.23 20.32
C GLU A 70 15.41 0.37 21.77
N GLU A 71 14.20 -0.10 22.12
CA GLU A 71 13.66 0.05 23.47
C GLU A 71 14.03 -1.15 24.36
N LYS A 72 15.00 -0.93 25.25
CA LYS A 72 15.48 -1.93 26.22
C LYS A 72 14.33 -2.50 27.08
N ASP A 73 13.38 -1.66 27.46
CA ASP A 73 12.21 -2.00 28.29
C ASP A 73 10.91 -2.15 27.50
N SER A 74 10.98 -2.49 26.20
CA SER A 74 9.75 -2.69 25.40
C SER A 74 8.76 -3.63 26.09
N THR A 75 7.47 -3.34 25.95
CA THR A 75 6.38 -4.11 26.58
C THR A 75 6.47 -5.61 26.24
N LEU A 76 6.97 -5.94 25.05
CA LEU A 76 7.22 -7.33 24.65
C LEU A 76 8.36 -7.97 25.44
N ARG A 77 9.52 -7.31 25.55
CA ARG A 77 10.66 -7.84 26.34
C ARG A 77 10.26 -8.05 27.78
N THR A 78 9.57 -7.08 28.38
CA THR A 78 9.06 -7.18 29.76
C THR A 78 8.08 -8.33 29.92
N SER A 79 7.13 -8.49 28.99
CA SER A 79 6.16 -9.60 29.00
C SER A 79 6.83 -10.96 28.88
N LEU A 80 7.86 -11.08 28.02
CA LEU A 80 8.64 -12.31 27.88
C LEU A 80 9.49 -12.62 29.11
N CYS A 81 10.14 -11.60 29.74
CA CYS A 81 10.87 -11.78 31.01
C CYS A 81 9.99 -12.43 32.08
N LYS A 82 8.83 -11.82 32.33
CA LYS A 82 7.94 -12.18 33.44
C LYS A 82 7.41 -13.60 33.33
N GLN A 83 7.19 -14.07 32.10
CA GLN A 83 6.46 -15.33 31.87
C GLN A 83 7.38 -16.51 31.52
N ILE A 84 8.61 -16.28 31.05
CA ILE A 84 9.58 -17.33 30.73
C ILE A 84 10.53 -17.59 31.92
N GLY A 85 10.48 -16.78 32.98
CA GLY A 85 11.23 -17.01 34.22
C GLY A 85 12.75 -16.85 34.07
N THR A 86 13.22 -16.27 32.96
CA THR A 86 14.61 -15.86 32.85
C THR A 86 14.79 -14.58 33.66
N ALA A 87 15.62 -14.63 34.70
CA ALA A 87 15.94 -13.49 35.56
C ALA A 87 16.40 -12.23 34.78
N THR A 88 16.76 -12.37 33.49
CA THR A 88 16.93 -11.25 32.57
C THR A 88 16.45 -11.65 31.15
N ALA A 89 15.45 -10.99 30.55
CA ALA A 89 15.36 -11.01 29.08
C ALA A 89 16.46 -10.15 28.42
N GLU A 90 17.40 -9.62 29.21
CA GLU A 90 18.69 -9.15 28.73
C GLU A 90 19.47 -10.25 27.99
N GLY A 91 19.14 -11.54 28.21
CA GLY A 91 19.76 -12.67 27.52
C GLY A 91 19.14 -13.10 26.18
N ILE A 92 17.96 -12.58 25.79
CA ILE A 92 17.31 -12.96 24.52
C ILE A 92 17.59 -11.89 23.45
N LEU A 93 18.33 -12.28 22.42
CA LEU A 93 18.64 -11.41 21.29
C LEU A 93 17.46 -11.36 20.32
N PHE A 94 17.04 -10.16 19.92
CA PHE A 94 15.99 -9.98 18.92
C PHE A 94 16.61 -9.58 17.59
N TYR A 95 16.19 -10.25 16.52
CA TYR A 95 16.63 -9.97 15.16
C TYR A 95 15.42 -9.71 14.28
N VAL A 96 15.57 -8.80 13.32
CA VAL A 96 14.59 -8.61 12.26
C VAL A 96 15.23 -9.03 10.96
N ARG A 97 14.82 -10.20 10.46
CA ARG A 97 15.37 -10.77 9.23
C ARG A 97 14.75 -10.11 8.00
N PHE A 98 13.45 -9.87 8.03
CA PHE A 98 12.73 -9.33 6.88
C PHE A 98 11.66 -8.33 7.31
N LEU A 99 11.65 -7.16 6.66
CA LEU A 99 10.60 -6.16 6.76
C LEU A 99 9.96 -5.95 5.38
N GLY A 100 8.75 -6.48 5.20
CA GLY A 100 7.96 -6.38 3.98
C GLY A 100 6.82 -5.36 4.11
N LEU A 101 6.96 -4.21 3.45
CA LEU A 101 6.00 -3.12 3.52
C LEU A 101 5.25 -2.97 2.20
N PHE A 102 3.95 -2.77 2.30
CA PHE A 102 3.10 -2.33 1.20
C PHE A 102 2.59 -0.93 1.50
N ASP A 103 2.98 0.01 0.67
CA ASP A 103 2.49 1.38 0.58
C ASP A 103 2.23 2.04 1.94
N THR A 104 3.28 2.19 2.76
CA THR A 104 3.22 2.81 4.09
C THR A 104 2.54 4.17 4.07
N VAL A 105 1.48 4.31 4.88
CA VAL A 105 0.77 5.56 5.09
C VAL A 105 0.82 5.90 6.57
N SER A 106 1.55 6.96 6.92
CA SER A 106 1.54 7.49 8.28
C SER A 106 0.17 8.10 8.59
N SER A 107 -0.49 7.57 9.63
CA SER A 107 -1.74 8.12 10.16
C SER A 107 -1.56 8.78 11.51
N VAL A 108 -0.33 9.17 11.88
CA VAL A 108 -0.06 9.86 13.15
C VAL A 108 -0.56 11.30 13.02
N GLY A 109 -1.80 11.54 13.46
CA GLY A 109 -2.40 12.87 13.59
C GLY A 109 -3.25 13.34 12.41
N LEU A 110 -4.28 14.13 12.72
CA LEU A 110 -5.12 14.89 11.76
C LEU A 110 -4.46 16.20 11.32
N SER A 111 -3.29 16.55 11.86
CA SER A 111 -2.40 17.62 11.40
C SER A 111 -1.68 17.19 10.11
N GLN A 112 -2.47 16.80 9.10
CA GLN A 112 -1.99 16.20 7.87
C GLN A 112 -1.57 17.27 6.84
N VAL A 113 -0.47 17.96 7.12
CA VAL A 113 0.47 18.57 6.17
C VAL A 113 1.76 18.87 6.96
N VAL A 114 2.49 17.85 7.43
CA VAL A 114 3.77 18.10 8.10
C VAL A 114 4.85 17.34 7.34
N TRP A 115 5.63 18.09 6.58
CA TRP A 115 6.79 17.66 5.80
C TRP A 115 8.03 17.47 6.69
N ASP A 116 7.82 17.34 8.00
CA ASP A 116 8.88 17.41 9.00
C ASP A 116 9.28 16.01 9.44
N ARG A 117 10.49 15.63 9.01
CA ARG A 117 11.17 14.38 9.35
C ARG A 117 11.27 14.17 10.86
N GLU A 118 11.43 15.23 11.65
CA GLU A 118 11.65 15.12 13.10
C GLU A 118 10.38 14.64 13.85
N GLN A 119 9.20 14.96 13.33
CA GLN A 119 7.91 14.55 13.91
C GLN A 119 7.52 13.09 13.61
N HIS A 120 8.33 12.38 12.81
CA HIS A 120 8.09 11.01 12.39
C HIS A 120 9.23 10.04 12.74
N SER A 121 10.12 10.42 13.66
CA SER A 121 11.26 9.59 14.11
C SER A 121 10.85 8.21 14.65
N GLN A 122 9.63 8.07 15.16
CA GLN A 122 9.01 6.80 15.57
C GLN A 122 8.77 5.82 14.42
N LEU A 123 8.79 6.29 13.18
CA LEU A 123 8.64 5.48 11.97
C LEU A 123 9.98 5.13 11.34
N PHE A 124 11.11 5.64 11.84
CA PHE A 124 12.41 5.29 11.27
C PHE A 124 12.69 3.81 11.47
N ILE A 125 13.23 3.19 10.42
CA ILE A 125 13.65 1.80 10.47
C ILE A 125 15.03 1.79 11.17
N PRO A 126 15.13 1.19 12.36
CA PRO A 126 16.37 1.17 13.12
C PRO A 126 17.42 0.28 12.44
N ASN A 127 18.68 0.47 12.86
CA ASN A 127 19.75 -0.46 12.52
C ASN A 127 19.43 -1.87 13.07
N GLY A 128 19.84 -2.91 12.35
CA GLY A 128 19.63 -4.32 12.77
C GLY A 128 18.54 -5.05 11.97
N VAL A 129 17.84 -4.37 11.06
CA VAL A 129 17.00 -5.02 10.05
C VAL A 129 17.88 -5.55 8.91
N GLN A 130 17.77 -6.84 8.59
CA GLN A 130 18.63 -7.49 7.60
C GLN A 130 18.18 -7.22 6.16
N LYS A 131 16.86 -7.21 5.89
CA LYS A 131 16.27 -6.93 4.58
C LYS A 131 15.03 -6.06 4.72
N VAL A 132 14.93 -5.02 3.91
CA VAL A 132 13.74 -4.17 3.77
C VAL A 132 13.25 -4.22 2.33
N VAL A 133 11.97 -4.49 2.13
CA VAL A 133 11.29 -4.37 0.83
C VAL A 133 10.04 -3.53 1.03
N HIS A 134 9.91 -2.44 0.29
CA HIS A 134 8.75 -1.57 0.34
C HIS A 134 8.20 -1.35 -1.08
N LEU A 135 7.01 -1.89 -1.33
CA LEU A 135 6.30 -1.73 -2.60
C LEU A 135 5.31 -0.55 -2.50
N ILE A 136 5.33 0.35 -3.49
CA ILE A 136 4.65 1.66 -3.42
C ILE A 136 3.70 1.84 -4.59
N ALA A 137 2.55 2.47 -4.33
CA ALA A 137 1.54 2.82 -5.34
C ALA A 137 1.90 4.10 -6.11
N ALA A 138 2.03 4.01 -7.43
CA ALA A 138 2.27 5.19 -8.28
C ALA A 138 1.04 6.10 -8.42
N ASN A 139 -0.16 5.53 -8.34
CA ASN A 139 -1.43 6.21 -8.65
C ASN A 139 -2.28 6.43 -7.39
N GLU A 140 -1.65 6.87 -6.30
CA GLU A 140 -2.32 7.30 -5.07
C GLU A 140 -2.18 8.81 -4.85
N TYR A 141 -3.30 9.52 -4.88
CA TYR A 141 -3.31 10.99 -4.84
C TYR A 141 -4.14 11.57 -3.68
N ARG A 142 -4.77 10.72 -2.86
CA ARG A 142 -5.60 11.18 -1.74
C ARG A 142 -4.73 11.93 -0.73
N ARG A 143 -5.20 13.09 -0.31
CA ARG A 143 -4.49 13.98 0.63
C ARG A 143 -4.06 13.28 1.91
N TYR A 144 -4.89 12.37 2.41
CA TYR A 144 -4.66 11.64 3.65
C TYR A 144 -4.00 10.26 3.45
N PHE A 145 -3.39 10.04 2.29
CA PHE A 145 -2.59 8.86 1.98
C PHE A 145 -1.15 9.26 1.58
N PRO A 146 -0.46 10.14 2.35
CA PRO A 146 0.93 10.42 2.06
C PRO A 146 1.76 9.14 2.19
N LEU A 147 2.69 8.95 1.26
CA LEU A 147 3.71 7.91 1.35
C LEU A 147 4.66 8.24 2.51
N THR A 148 5.05 7.25 3.31
CA THR A 148 6.22 7.37 4.18
C THR A 148 7.33 6.49 3.64
N THR A 149 8.44 7.10 3.22
CA THR A 149 9.57 6.38 2.61
C THR A 149 10.35 5.54 3.63
N VAL A 150 11.27 4.71 3.15
CA VAL A 150 12.25 3.95 3.95
C VAL A 150 13.65 4.55 3.86
N ALA A 151 13.75 5.88 3.75
CA ALA A 151 15.02 6.60 3.60
C ALA A 151 16.01 6.29 4.74
N SER A 152 15.50 6.14 5.97
CA SER A 152 16.26 5.70 7.15
C SER A 152 16.97 4.35 6.96
N ALA A 153 16.48 3.49 6.07
CA ALA A 153 17.06 2.18 5.75
C ALA A 153 17.93 2.18 4.48
N HIS A 154 18.11 3.31 3.78
CA HIS A 154 18.91 3.33 2.53
C HIS A 154 20.39 2.96 2.73
N HIS A 155 20.92 3.14 3.94
CA HIS A 155 22.26 2.69 4.32
C HIS A 155 22.47 1.17 4.15
N LEU A 156 21.40 0.38 4.04
CA LEU A 156 21.47 -1.07 3.79
C LEU A 156 21.81 -1.42 2.32
N GLY A 157 21.89 -0.45 1.42
CA GLY A 157 22.19 -0.66 0.00
C GLY A 157 21.19 -1.61 -0.66
N LYS A 158 21.67 -2.62 -1.39
CA LYS A 158 20.82 -3.63 -2.09
C LYS A 158 19.89 -4.43 -1.16
N ARG A 159 20.11 -4.37 0.16
CA ARG A 159 19.21 -5.00 1.15
C ARG A 159 17.98 -4.15 1.47
N CYS A 160 17.98 -2.86 1.11
CA CYS A 160 16.77 -2.02 1.10
C CYS A 160 16.27 -1.87 -0.34
N MET A 161 15.04 -2.28 -0.60
CA MET A 161 14.40 -2.17 -1.91
C MET A 161 13.10 -1.37 -1.77
N GLU A 162 13.16 -0.08 -2.06
CA GLU A 162 12.00 0.80 -2.16
C GLU A 162 11.60 0.93 -3.64
N TYR A 163 10.44 0.40 -4.01
CA TYR A 163 10.09 0.25 -5.43
C TYR A 163 8.64 0.61 -5.71
N VAL A 164 8.44 1.45 -6.72
CA VAL A 164 7.13 1.97 -7.10
C VAL A 164 6.56 1.16 -8.26
N LEU A 165 5.33 0.70 -8.09
CA LEU A 165 4.55 -0.07 -9.07
C LEU A 165 3.31 0.74 -9.52
N PRO A 166 2.81 0.52 -10.75
CA PRO A 166 1.56 1.15 -11.17
C PRO A 166 0.38 0.72 -10.29
N GLY A 167 -0.66 1.56 -10.24
CA GLY A 167 -1.87 1.30 -9.46
C GLY A 167 -2.00 2.16 -8.21
N SER A 168 -3.19 2.09 -7.62
CA SER A 168 -3.58 2.76 -6.38
C SER A 168 -3.08 2.01 -5.14
N HIS A 169 -3.32 2.60 -3.97
CA HIS A 169 -2.92 2.02 -2.67
C HIS A 169 -3.33 0.55 -2.49
N THR A 170 -4.57 0.21 -2.84
CA THR A 170 -5.13 -1.13 -2.67
C THR A 170 -4.75 -2.08 -3.81
N ASP A 171 -4.34 -1.55 -4.98
CA ASP A 171 -3.74 -2.38 -6.04
C ASP A 171 -2.39 -2.97 -5.59
N ILE A 172 -1.68 -2.27 -4.69
CA ILE A 172 -0.40 -2.73 -4.14
C ILE A 172 -0.58 -3.62 -2.92
N GLY A 173 -1.44 -3.22 -1.97
CA GLY A 173 -1.64 -3.98 -0.73
C GLY A 173 -2.67 -5.11 -0.80
N GLY A 174 -3.52 -5.12 -1.82
CA GLY A 174 -4.70 -5.97 -1.90
C GLY A 174 -5.90 -5.44 -1.09
N GLY A 175 -7.09 -5.96 -1.37
CA GLY A 175 -8.32 -5.64 -0.62
C GLY A 175 -9.51 -5.22 -1.46
N TYR A 176 -9.37 -5.10 -2.78
CA TYR A 176 -10.51 -4.95 -3.70
C TYR A 176 -11.28 -6.25 -3.84
N ALA A 177 -12.60 -6.15 -4.05
CA ALA A 177 -13.40 -7.29 -4.49
C ALA A 177 -12.89 -7.81 -5.83
N GLU A 178 -13.27 -9.04 -6.21
CA GLU A 178 -12.86 -9.65 -7.48
C GLU A 178 -13.11 -8.70 -8.68
N ILE A 179 -14.24 -7.99 -8.65
CA ILE A 179 -14.57 -6.95 -9.62
C ILE A 179 -15.18 -5.75 -8.90
N GLU A 180 -14.56 -4.59 -9.05
CA GLU A 180 -15.09 -3.31 -8.59
C GLU A 180 -15.79 -2.58 -9.73
N THR A 181 -16.90 -1.93 -9.41
CA THR A 181 -17.59 -1.02 -10.34
C THR A 181 -17.24 0.41 -9.97
N GLU A 182 -16.54 1.11 -10.86
CA GLU A 182 -16.12 2.48 -10.65
C GLU A 182 -16.92 3.45 -11.52
N PRO A 183 -17.83 4.25 -10.95
CA PRO A 183 -18.45 5.37 -11.66
C PRO A 183 -17.38 6.33 -12.19
N LEU A 184 -17.55 6.78 -13.44
CA LEU A 184 -16.59 7.69 -14.05
C LEU A 184 -16.68 9.09 -13.44
N TYR A 185 -17.88 9.59 -13.17
CA TYR A 185 -18.09 10.86 -12.48
C TYR A 185 -18.21 10.64 -10.97
N MET A 186 -17.56 11.50 -10.15
CA MET A 186 -17.43 11.26 -8.71
C MET A 186 -18.35 12.12 -7.83
N LYS A 187 -18.96 13.18 -8.37
CA LYS A 187 -19.79 14.14 -7.59
C LYS A 187 -21.28 13.82 -7.59
N GLY A 188 -21.66 12.61 -7.99
CA GLY A 188 -23.04 12.16 -8.10
C GLY A 188 -23.26 11.40 -9.40
N ASP A 189 -24.51 11.34 -9.85
CA ASP A 189 -24.87 10.56 -11.02
C ASP A 189 -24.61 11.31 -12.33
N TYR A 190 -24.71 12.64 -12.30
CA TYR A 190 -24.72 13.47 -13.51
C TYR A 190 -23.75 14.67 -13.42
N PRO A 191 -22.80 14.81 -14.36
CA PRO A 191 -21.97 16.00 -14.46
C PRO A 191 -22.70 17.15 -15.14
N PRO A 192 -22.60 18.41 -14.64
CA PRO A 192 -23.02 19.57 -15.42
C PRO A 192 -22.19 19.66 -16.71
N ARG A 193 -22.74 20.27 -17.77
CA ARG A 193 -22.08 20.35 -19.08
C ARG A 193 -20.62 20.83 -19.03
N LYS A 194 -20.38 21.87 -18.22
CA LYS A 194 -19.05 22.43 -17.99
C LYS A 194 -18.03 21.39 -17.52
N ASP A 195 -18.42 20.37 -16.75
CA ASP A 195 -17.48 19.43 -16.14
C ASP A 195 -16.94 18.41 -17.13
N PHE A 196 -17.76 17.92 -18.07
CA PHE A 196 -17.33 16.91 -19.04
C PHE A 196 -16.76 17.51 -20.34
N GLU A 197 -16.98 18.80 -20.59
CA GLU A 197 -16.33 19.56 -21.66
C GLU A 197 -14.99 20.18 -21.19
N ASP A 198 -14.83 20.43 -19.89
CA ASP A 198 -13.58 20.95 -19.32
C ASP A 198 -12.46 19.90 -19.30
N LYS A 199 -11.43 20.13 -20.11
CA LYS A 199 -10.22 19.29 -20.19
C LYS A 199 -9.39 19.30 -18.91
N ASN A 200 -9.59 20.28 -18.03
CA ASN A 200 -8.92 20.44 -16.75
C ASN A 200 -9.80 20.03 -15.55
N SER A 201 -11.02 19.55 -15.80
CA SER A 201 -11.91 19.06 -14.77
C SER A 201 -11.23 17.98 -13.93
N ARG A 202 -11.53 17.95 -12.63
CA ARG A 202 -11.03 16.95 -11.68
C ARG A 202 -12.15 16.15 -11.03
N ASN A 203 -13.34 16.23 -11.61
CA ASN A 203 -14.54 15.64 -11.04
C ASN A 203 -14.77 14.19 -11.52
N PHE A 204 -13.94 13.69 -12.44
CA PHE A 204 -13.95 12.28 -12.86
C PHE A 204 -12.93 11.45 -12.09
N ARG A 205 -13.13 10.14 -12.11
CA ARG A 205 -12.36 9.09 -11.43
C ARG A 205 -10.86 9.37 -11.49
N GLY A 206 -10.16 9.26 -10.35
CA GLY A 206 -8.74 9.58 -10.27
C GLY A 206 -8.41 11.07 -10.35
N TYR A 207 -9.40 11.94 -10.14
CA TYR A 207 -9.27 13.41 -10.12
C TYR A 207 -8.75 14.00 -11.44
N MET A 208 -9.20 13.44 -12.56
CA MET A 208 -8.84 13.90 -13.90
C MET A 208 -10.10 14.27 -14.70
N SER A 209 -9.91 14.76 -15.93
CA SER A 209 -11.01 15.08 -16.83
C SER A 209 -11.47 13.81 -17.56
N LEU A 210 -12.67 13.86 -18.15
CA LEU A 210 -13.17 12.74 -18.96
C LEU A 210 -12.24 12.43 -20.15
N VAL A 211 -11.65 13.48 -20.76
CA VAL A 211 -10.62 13.34 -21.81
C VAL A 211 -9.33 12.77 -21.24
N GLY A 212 -8.93 13.16 -20.02
CA GLY A 212 -7.78 12.59 -19.31
C GLY A 212 -7.91 11.08 -19.08
N LEU A 213 -9.09 10.60 -18.69
CA LEU A 213 -9.37 9.17 -18.54
C LEU A 213 -9.13 8.40 -19.85
N ARG A 214 -9.64 8.93 -20.96
CA ARG A 214 -9.48 8.35 -22.31
C ARG A 214 -8.00 8.35 -22.73
N ASN A 215 -7.33 9.50 -22.65
CA ASN A 215 -5.95 9.66 -23.09
C ASN A 215 -4.99 8.80 -22.24
N GLY A 216 -5.29 8.66 -20.94
CA GLY A 216 -4.56 7.79 -20.02
C GLY A 216 -4.85 6.30 -20.17
N LYS A 217 -5.76 5.91 -21.07
CA LYS A 217 -6.27 4.54 -21.28
C LYS A 217 -6.89 3.92 -20.02
N TRP A 218 -7.43 4.76 -19.13
CA TRP A 218 -8.21 4.34 -17.97
C TRP A 218 -9.63 3.91 -18.36
N ILE A 219 -10.11 4.41 -19.50
CA ILE A 219 -11.32 4.00 -20.20
C ILE A 219 -11.00 3.82 -21.69
N SER A 220 -11.80 3.02 -22.40
CA SER A 220 -11.68 2.85 -23.85
C SER A 220 -12.28 4.03 -24.61
N ASP A 221 -11.97 4.13 -25.91
CA ASP A 221 -12.63 5.09 -26.80
C ASP A 221 -14.16 4.86 -26.85
N ILE A 222 -14.60 3.61 -26.75
CA ILE A 222 -16.02 3.23 -26.71
C ILE A 222 -16.67 3.72 -25.41
N ASP A 223 -16.03 3.49 -24.26
CA ASP A 223 -16.54 3.97 -22.96
C ASP A 223 -16.65 5.50 -22.96
N PHE A 224 -15.66 6.19 -23.53
CA PHE A 224 -15.65 7.64 -23.63
C PHE A 224 -16.82 8.17 -24.48
N GLN A 225 -17.05 7.61 -25.68
CA GLN A 225 -18.18 8.02 -26.53
C GLN A 225 -19.53 7.70 -25.87
N LYS A 226 -19.65 6.54 -25.22
CA LYS A 226 -20.84 6.19 -24.44
C LYS A 226 -21.06 7.20 -23.31
N ALA A 227 -20.02 7.56 -22.58
CA ALA A 227 -20.09 8.52 -21.49
C ALA A 227 -20.55 9.90 -21.99
N LEU A 228 -19.94 10.44 -23.07
CA LEU A 228 -20.37 11.70 -23.67
C LEU A 228 -21.84 11.69 -24.09
N LYS A 229 -22.28 10.62 -24.77
CA LYS A 229 -23.68 10.47 -25.18
C LYS A 229 -24.62 10.46 -23.97
N MET A 230 -24.26 9.77 -22.90
CA MET A 230 -25.08 9.67 -21.69
C MET A 230 -25.10 10.97 -20.89
N TYR A 231 -23.96 11.62 -20.72
CA TYR A 231 -23.82 12.94 -20.08
C TYR A 231 -24.31 14.11 -20.95
N GLY A 232 -24.73 13.86 -22.20
CA GLY A 232 -25.43 14.84 -23.03
C GLY A 232 -26.95 14.90 -22.78
N LYS A 233 -27.55 13.87 -22.17
CA LYS A 233 -29.03 13.71 -22.08
C LYS A 233 -29.74 14.59 -21.05
N GLY A 234 -29.00 15.23 -20.15
CA GLY A 234 -29.44 15.93 -18.95
C GLY A 234 -29.92 15.03 -17.80
N LYS A 235 -30.37 13.80 -18.10
CA LYS A 235 -30.95 12.84 -17.14
C LYS A 235 -30.90 11.41 -17.66
N TYR A 236 -30.95 10.43 -16.75
CA TYR A 236 -31.04 9.01 -17.08
C TYR A 236 -32.49 8.53 -17.10
N LYS A 237 -32.80 7.59 -17.99
CA LYS A 237 -34.08 6.85 -17.94
C LYS A 237 -34.08 5.88 -16.75
N LYS A 238 -35.26 5.41 -16.33
CA LYS A 238 -35.44 4.50 -15.17
C LYS A 238 -34.53 3.25 -15.17
N ASN A 239 -34.12 2.77 -16.35
CA ASN A 239 -33.27 1.58 -16.52
C ASN A 239 -31.83 1.92 -16.99
N GLU A 240 -31.44 3.19 -16.98
CA GLU A 240 -30.10 3.64 -17.33
C GLU A 240 -29.30 3.95 -16.06
N SER A 241 -28.05 3.54 -16.01
CA SER A 241 -27.12 3.87 -14.92
C SER A 241 -26.04 4.83 -15.40
N ALA A 242 -25.47 5.61 -14.49
CA ALA A 242 -24.34 6.49 -14.81
C ALA A 242 -23.19 5.69 -15.43
N PRO A 243 -22.46 6.24 -16.43
CA PRO A 243 -21.28 5.59 -17.00
C PRO A 243 -20.27 5.16 -15.92
N TYR A 244 -19.78 3.92 -16.04
CA TYR A 244 -18.83 3.29 -15.12
C TYR A 244 -17.85 2.40 -15.88
N ARG A 245 -16.78 1.99 -15.20
CA ARG A 245 -15.88 0.91 -15.64
C ARG A 245 -15.88 -0.22 -14.62
N ARG A 246 -15.53 -1.44 -15.06
CA ARG A 246 -15.34 -2.60 -14.20
C ARG A 246 -13.85 -2.90 -14.13
N VAL A 247 -13.32 -3.03 -12.92
CA VAL A 247 -11.90 -3.23 -12.68
C VAL A 247 -11.71 -4.49 -11.84
N HIS A 248 -10.81 -5.35 -12.28
CA HIS A 248 -10.47 -6.63 -11.70
C HIS A 248 -9.34 -6.48 -10.66
N ASN A 249 -9.35 -7.28 -9.59
CA ASN A 249 -8.31 -7.21 -8.54
C ASN A 249 -7.04 -8.03 -8.83
N GLU A 250 -6.97 -8.67 -10.00
CA GLU A 250 -5.88 -9.56 -10.42
C GLU A 250 -4.49 -8.94 -10.37
N TYR A 251 -4.40 -7.62 -10.56
CA TYR A 251 -3.13 -6.91 -10.49
C TYR A 251 -2.42 -7.04 -9.14
N ALA A 252 -3.15 -7.08 -8.01
CA ALA A 252 -2.55 -7.17 -6.67
C ALA A 252 -1.75 -8.47 -6.44
N ARG A 253 -1.93 -9.48 -7.29
CA ARG A 253 -1.12 -10.71 -7.25
C ARG A 253 0.34 -10.43 -7.63
N ILE A 254 0.63 -9.37 -8.41
CA ILE A 254 2.00 -9.01 -8.83
C ILE A 254 2.83 -8.57 -7.64
N SER A 255 2.35 -7.60 -6.85
CA SER A 255 3.04 -7.12 -5.64
C SER A 255 3.20 -8.22 -4.61
N LEU A 256 2.18 -9.07 -4.43
CA LEU A 256 2.23 -10.23 -3.55
C LEU A 256 3.31 -11.23 -3.99
N GLN A 257 3.39 -11.58 -5.28
CA GLN A 257 4.42 -12.48 -5.82
C GLN A 257 5.83 -11.92 -5.66
N ILE A 258 6.02 -10.62 -5.90
CA ILE A 258 7.31 -9.95 -5.67
C ILE A 258 7.72 -10.08 -4.20
N MET A 259 6.83 -9.70 -3.28
CA MET A 259 7.10 -9.75 -1.85
C MET A 259 7.38 -11.19 -1.38
N TYR A 260 6.59 -12.15 -1.86
CA TYR A 260 6.77 -13.57 -1.58
C TYR A 260 8.16 -14.06 -2.01
N GLN A 261 8.57 -13.77 -3.24
CA GLN A 261 9.87 -14.19 -3.74
C GLN A 261 11.02 -13.55 -2.96
N CYS A 262 10.91 -12.26 -2.59
CA CYS A 262 11.87 -11.62 -1.69
C CYS A 262 11.93 -12.30 -0.31
N ALA A 263 10.79 -12.61 0.28
CA ALA A 263 10.71 -13.29 1.57
C ALA A 263 11.40 -14.66 1.52
N VAL A 264 11.03 -15.52 0.56
CA VAL A 264 11.58 -16.87 0.44
C VAL A 264 13.08 -16.84 0.17
N THR A 265 13.56 -15.96 -0.72
CA THR A 265 15.00 -15.79 -0.99
C THR A 265 15.79 -15.27 0.22
N ASN A 266 15.12 -14.69 1.22
CA ASN A 266 15.73 -14.28 2.50
C ASN A 266 15.48 -15.30 3.62
N GLY A 267 15.13 -16.55 3.27
CA GLY A 267 15.08 -17.68 4.21
C GLY A 267 13.77 -17.82 4.99
N LEU A 268 12.67 -17.17 4.54
CA LEU A 268 11.36 -17.38 5.13
C LEU A 268 10.76 -18.68 4.60
N ALA A 269 10.37 -19.57 5.51
CA ALA A 269 9.66 -20.81 5.20
C ALA A 269 8.16 -20.53 4.97
N LEU A 270 7.82 -19.93 3.83
CA LEU A 270 6.43 -19.77 3.39
C LEU A 270 5.98 -21.01 2.62
N LYS A 271 4.70 -21.39 2.76
CA LYS A 271 4.12 -22.48 1.96
C LYS A 271 4.28 -22.17 0.47
N THR A 272 4.53 -23.19 -0.34
CA THR A 272 4.73 -23.02 -1.77
C THR A 272 3.42 -22.61 -2.45
N THR A 273 3.51 -21.96 -3.60
CA THR A 273 2.34 -21.64 -4.45
C THR A 273 1.70 -22.88 -5.07
N GLN A 274 2.36 -24.05 -5.03
CA GLN A 274 1.75 -25.33 -5.41
C GLN A 274 0.83 -25.86 -4.30
N ASP A 275 1.14 -25.56 -3.03
CA ASP A 275 0.31 -25.90 -1.87
C ASP A 275 -0.74 -24.83 -1.53
N ALA A 276 -0.59 -23.63 -2.10
CA ALA A 276 -1.43 -22.48 -1.81
C ALA A 276 -2.35 -22.16 -2.99
N ASN A 277 -3.64 -22.41 -2.78
CA ASN A 277 -4.84 -21.89 -3.43
C ASN A 277 -4.66 -21.15 -4.78
N LYS A 278 -5.43 -21.57 -5.82
CA LYS A 278 -5.48 -20.95 -7.17
C LYS A 278 -5.62 -19.42 -7.17
N SER A 279 -6.08 -18.83 -6.05
CA SER A 279 -6.20 -17.39 -5.81
C SER A 279 -4.88 -16.59 -5.90
N LEU A 280 -3.69 -17.21 -5.81
CA LEU A 280 -2.40 -16.50 -5.89
C LEU A 280 -1.87 -16.30 -7.33
N LEU A 281 -2.43 -17.05 -8.29
CA LEU A 281 -2.00 -16.99 -9.68
C LEU A 281 -2.84 -15.97 -10.45
N ILE A 282 -2.20 -15.28 -11.39
CA ILE A 282 -2.90 -14.48 -12.39
C ILE A 282 -3.54 -15.48 -13.36
N SER A 283 -4.84 -15.33 -13.63
CA SER A 283 -5.56 -16.21 -14.54
C SER A 283 -4.90 -16.23 -15.93
N SER A 284 -4.75 -17.42 -16.52
CA SER A 284 -4.15 -17.61 -17.84
C SER A 284 -4.93 -16.94 -18.98
N CYS A 285 -6.19 -16.58 -18.75
CA CYS A 285 -6.98 -15.80 -19.72
C CYS A 285 -6.49 -14.36 -19.87
N TYR A 286 -5.76 -13.80 -18.89
CA TYR A 286 -5.29 -12.42 -18.90
C TYR A 286 -3.86 -12.29 -19.41
N LYS A 287 -3.63 -12.67 -20.67
CA LYS A 287 -2.29 -12.67 -21.32
C LYS A 287 -1.55 -11.35 -21.15
N ASN A 288 -2.19 -10.22 -21.43
CA ASN A 288 -1.57 -8.89 -21.30
C ASN A 288 -1.13 -8.59 -19.86
N LEU A 289 -1.92 -9.01 -18.86
CA LEU A 289 -1.56 -8.82 -17.46
C LEU A 289 -0.37 -9.72 -17.06
N ILE A 290 -0.30 -10.93 -17.60
CA ILE A 290 0.85 -11.84 -17.39
C ILE A 290 2.13 -11.26 -17.98
N ASP A 291 2.06 -10.67 -19.17
CA ASP A 291 3.22 -10.03 -19.82
C ASP A 291 3.69 -8.84 -18.99
N VAL A 292 2.77 -7.98 -18.55
CA VAL A 292 3.09 -6.85 -17.66
C VAL A 292 3.63 -7.34 -16.32
N ALA A 293 3.06 -8.39 -15.72
CA ALA A 293 3.56 -8.97 -14.48
C ALA A 293 4.99 -9.49 -14.62
N THR A 294 5.28 -10.17 -15.73
CA THR A 294 6.63 -10.67 -16.06
C THR A 294 7.61 -9.52 -16.19
N PHE A 295 7.23 -8.46 -16.90
CA PHE A 295 8.03 -7.24 -17.03
C PHE A 295 8.28 -6.56 -15.67
N LEU A 296 7.23 -6.27 -14.90
CA LEU A 296 7.35 -5.59 -13.60
C LEU A 296 8.23 -6.36 -12.61
N LYS A 297 8.07 -7.69 -12.54
CA LYS A 297 8.94 -8.55 -11.71
C LYS A 297 10.40 -8.46 -12.18
N THR A 298 10.62 -8.52 -13.49
CA THR A 298 11.98 -8.44 -14.06
C THR A 298 12.65 -7.12 -13.74
N GLU A 299 11.95 -6.00 -13.91
CA GLU A 299 12.49 -4.67 -13.58
C GLU A 299 12.75 -4.51 -12.08
N PHE A 300 11.86 -5.02 -11.22
CA PHE A 300 12.03 -5.01 -9.77
C PHE A 300 13.30 -5.77 -9.34
N PHE A 301 13.48 -7.02 -9.80
CA PHE A 301 14.64 -7.83 -9.40
C PHE A 301 15.95 -7.32 -10.02
N ALA A 302 15.89 -6.68 -11.17
CA ALA A 302 17.02 -5.97 -11.77
C ALA A 302 17.29 -4.60 -11.14
N GLN A 303 16.45 -4.14 -10.20
CA GLN A 303 16.53 -2.81 -9.56
C GLN A 303 16.51 -1.65 -10.56
N ARG A 304 15.78 -1.81 -11.67
CA ARG A 304 15.58 -0.75 -12.66
C ARG A 304 14.27 -0.02 -12.35
N GLU A 305 14.35 1.25 -12.00
CA GLU A 305 13.15 2.03 -11.66
C GLU A 305 12.21 2.19 -12.87
N ILE A 306 10.90 2.17 -12.60
CA ILE A 306 9.86 2.52 -13.57
C ILE A 306 9.28 3.90 -13.24
N TYR A 307 9.17 4.19 -11.94
CA TYR A 307 8.81 5.48 -11.41
C TYR A 307 9.88 5.95 -10.41
N ARG A 308 10.10 7.27 -10.38
CA ARG A 308 11.02 7.94 -9.46
C ARG A 308 10.24 8.67 -8.37
N ILE A 309 10.68 8.50 -7.13
CA ILE A 309 10.20 9.27 -5.98
C ILE A 309 11.01 10.57 -5.91
N ASN A 310 10.32 11.71 -5.96
CA ASN A 310 10.93 13.02 -5.89
C ASN A 310 10.58 13.69 -4.55
N MET A 311 11.62 14.10 -3.82
CA MET A 311 11.50 14.76 -2.51
C MET A 311 11.79 16.28 -2.56
N GLY A 312 12.13 16.82 -3.74
CA GLY A 312 12.45 18.24 -3.90
C GLY A 312 11.20 19.13 -3.76
N LYS A 313 11.36 20.30 -3.14
CA LYS A 313 10.26 21.26 -2.88
C LYS A 313 9.50 21.66 -4.16
N GLU A 314 10.19 21.74 -5.30
CA GLU A 314 9.59 22.16 -6.57
C GLU A 314 8.88 21.03 -7.32
N LYS A 315 9.24 19.77 -7.07
CA LYS A 315 8.77 18.63 -7.87
C LYS A 315 8.41 17.41 -7.03
N LEU A 316 7.85 17.62 -5.85
CA LEU A 316 7.49 16.53 -4.97
C LEU A 316 6.42 15.63 -5.59
N GLY A 317 6.67 14.32 -5.57
CA GLY A 317 5.71 13.30 -5.98
C GLY A 317 6.39 12.13 -6.69
N ILE A 318 5.57 11.33 -7.37
CA ILE A 318 6.03 10.15 -8.12
C ILE A 318 5.92 10.45 -9.61
N ASP A 319 7.03 10.31 -10.35
CA ASP A 319 7.08 10.51 -11.80
C ASP A 319 7.36 9.19 -12.53
N PHE A 320 6.70 8.96 -13.67
CA PHE A 320 7.08 7.88 -14.58
C PHE A 320 8.34 8.28 -15.35
N VAL A 321 9.33 7.38 -15.46
CA VAL A 321 10.67 7.71 -16.01
C VAL A 321 11.11 6.80 -17.16
N ARG A 322 10.20 6.03 -17.75
CA ARG A 322 10.52 5.09 -18.83
C ARG A 322 10.03 5.57 -20.19
N ASP A 323 10.48 4.86 -21.22
CA ASP A 323 10.16 5.18 -22.60
C ASP A 323 8.67 4.91 -22.93
N ILE A 324 8.30 5.32 -24.13
CA ILE A 324 6.94 5.22 -24.66
C ILE A 324 6.45 3.77 -24.81
N ASN A 325 7.34 2.80 -25.04
CA ASN A 325 6.97 1.40 -25.20
C ASN A 325 6.57 0.82 -23.84
N VAL A 326 7.33 1.13 -22.79
CA VAL A 326 6.97 0.77 -21.42
C VAL A 326 5.66 1.43 -21.02
N ASP A 327 5.47 2.73 -21.30
CA ASP A 327 4.20 3.43 -20.99
C ASP A 327 3.01 2.79 -21.71
N LYS A 328 3.17 2.44 -23.00
CA LYS A 328 2.14 1.75 -23.78
C LYS A 328 1.79 0.39 -23.18
N SER A 329 2.79 -0.38 -22.77
CA SER A 329 2.59 -1.68 -22.12
C SER A 329 1.81 -1.54 -20.81
N LEU A 330 2.21 -0.62 -19.92
CA LEU A 330 1.49 -0.40 -18.67
C LEU A 330 0.08 0.17 -18.87
N LYS A 331 -0.11 1.02 -19.89
CA LYS A 331 -1.43 1.53 -20.26
C LYS A 331 -2.38 0.44 -20.74
N SER A 332 -1.87 -0.65 -21.30
CA SER A 332 -2.70 -1.75 -21.83
C SER A 332 -3.55 -2.44 -20.76
N ILE A 333 -3.13 -2.40 -19.49
CA ILE A 333 -3.84 -3.03 -18.36
C ILE A 333 -4.68 -2.06 -17.54
N ARG A 334 -4.55 -0.73 -17.74
CA ARG A 334 -5.13 0.30 -16.86
C ARG A 334 -6.65 0.24 -16.75
N ARG A 335 -7.32 0.00 -17.87
CA ARG A 335 -8.78 -0.02 -17.93
C ARG A 335 -9.36 -1.17 -17.10
N GLU A 336 -8.72 -2.33 -17.16
CA GLU A 336 -9.28 -3.58 -16.66
C GLU A 336 -8.73 -3.98 -15.30
N PHE A 337 -7.52 -3.56 -14.92
CA PHE A 337 -6.83 -4.11 -13.74
C PHE A 337 -6.28 -3.07 -12.76
N LEU A 338 -6.23 -1.79 -13.13
CA LEU A 338 -5.70 -0.74 -12.26
C LEU A 338 -6.81 0.19 -11.79
N HIS A 339 -6.98 0.23 -10.48
CA HIS A 339 -7.89 1.15 -9.84
C HIS A 339 -7.27 2.54 -9.79
N LEU A 340 -8.15 3.52 -9.74
CA LEU A 340 -7.78 4.92 -9.54
C LEU A 340 -8.24 5.33 -8.15
N SER A 341 -7.45 6.18 -7.47
CA SER A 341 -7.88 6.77 -6.20
C SER A 341 -9.32 7.28 -6.28
N ALA A 342 -10.13 6.84 -5.33
CA ALA A 342 -11.56 7.11 -5.27
C ALA A 342 -11.87 8.22 -4.26
N TYR A 343 -12.84 9.06 -4.62
CA TYR A 343 -13.58 9.89 -3.67
C TYR A 343 -14.67 9.03 -3.02
N ASN A 344 -14.62 8.82 -1.70
CA ASN A 344 -15.87 8.56 -0.95
C ASN A 344 -15.75 8.77 0.56
N GLN A 345 -16.14 9.96 1.02
CA GLN A 345 -16.53 10.41 2.37
C GLN A 345 -15.82 11.72 2.77
N THR A 346 -16.44 12.46 3.68
CA THR A 346 -16.07 13.80 4.15
C THR A 346 -14.57 13.92 4.44
N GLY A 347 -13.88 14.77 3.68
CA GLY A 347 -12.45 15.11 3.87
C GLY A 347 -11.45 14.43 2.92
N PHE A 348 -11.81 13.35 2.22
CA PHE A 348 -10.85 12.50 1.48
C PHE A 348 -10.63 12.90 0.00
N GLY A 349 -10.41 14.19 -0.28
CA GLY A 349 -10.06 14.68 -1.63
C GLY A 349 -8.62 14.35 -2.04
N ALA A 350 -8.30 14.54 -3.33
CA ALA A 350 -6.90 14.55 -3.77
C ALA A 350 -6.17 15.82 -3.32
N THR A 351 -4.84 15.77 -3.32
CA THR A 351 -3.99 16.96 -3.21
C THR A 351 -4.31 17.97 -4.32
N SER A 352 -4.09 19.26 -4.09
CA SER A 352 -4.47 20.33 -5.04
C SER A 352 -3.80 20.19 -6.41
N ASN A 353 -2.66 19.50 -6.50
CA ASN A 353 -1.88 19.30 -7.71
C ASN A 353 -1.88 17.85 -8.25
N ASN A 354 -2.73 16.96 -7.71
CA ASN A 354 -2.73 15.51 -8.02
C ASN A 354 -1.34 14.85 -7.83
N ARG A 355 -0.48 15.43 -6.99
CA ARG A 355 0.81 14.84 -6.66
C ARG A 355 0.71 14.16 -5.31
N ARG A 356 1.30 12.98 -5.20
CA ARG A 356 1.32 12.22 -3.96
C ARG A 356 2.12 12.98 -2.91
N GLY A 357 1.55 13.14 -1.72
CA GLY A 357 2.31 13.63 -0.56
C GLY A 357 3.33 12.58 -0.14
N ILE A 358 4.55 13.00 0.24
CA ILE A 358 5.61 12.08 0.64
C ILE A 358 6.29 12.61 1.90
N ILE A 359 6.46 11.73 2.87
CA ILE A 359 7.12 11.97 4.15
C ILE A 359 8.42 11.17 4.11
N GLU A 360 9.54 11.83 4.40
CA GLU A 360 10.81 11.14 4.60
C GLU A 360 10.75 10.34 5.90
N GLY A 361 10.96 9.03 5.82
CA GLY A 361 10.90 8.13 6.97
C GLY A 361 12.10 7.22 7.13
#